data_AF-H8GKM2-F1
#
_entry.id   AF-H8GKM2-F1
#
_cell.length_a   1.000
_cell.length_b   1.000
_cell.length_c   1.000
_cell.angle_alpha   90.00
_cell.angle_beta   90.00
_cell.angle_gamma   90.00
#
_symmetry.space_group_name_H-M   'P 1'
#
loop_
_entity.id
_entity.type
_entity.pdbx_description
1 polymer ?
#
loop_
_entity_poly.entity_id
_entity_poly.type
_entity_poly.pdbx_seq_one_letter_code
_entity_poly.pdbx_strand_id
1 'polypeptide(L)'
;MSMEEIRICKTKFFSSLFHLWLNLIGYLSHLWLIGSLFKAGRKTYAGALYEFTYLLLWSILPFGLGALTLYVASDDQGKSFIDFWLSTFRNGELLVFTISMLAPILYLTLHEPDQAGQFPHKLPISTVVALIVVTCAALFALLKAHAVKDIDFVFKLSVILTLLALAFRYLALVYHRLRMPQITENELRSAQDDFVNDYRKHVEDTEPHHNVEDFMRGFENHLGGQQ
;
A
#
# COMPACT_ATOMS: atom_id res chain seq x y z
N MET A 1 -38.71 -3.58 -11.70
CA MET A 1 -38.20 -3.40 -10.33
C MET A 1 -38.47 -1.96 -9.92
N SER A 2 -39.30 -1.78 -8.89
CA SER A 2 -39.79 -0.47 -8.46
C SER A 2 -38.68 0.33 -7.76
N MET A 3 -38.68 1.67 -7.90
CA MET A 3 -37.75 2.55 -7.17
C MET A 3 -37.85 2.40 -5.64
N GLU A 4 -38.94 1.85 -5.11
CA GLU A 4 -39.07 1.53 -3.69
C GLU A 4 -38.32 0.27 -3.27
N GLU A 5 -38.29 -0.77 -4.12
CA GLU A 5 -37.57 -2.02 -3.81
C GLU A 5 -36.07 -1.78 -3.68
N ILE A 6 -35.52 -0.90 -4.53
CA ILE A 6 -34.11 -0.49 -4.47
C ILE A 6 -33.81 0.26 -3.17
N ARG A 7 -34.76 1.06 -2.67
CA ARG A 7 -34.58 1.85 -1.44
C ARG A 7 -34.56 0.95 -0.20
N ILE A 8 -35.47 -0.02 -0.13
CA ILE A 8 -35.55 -0.98 0.99
C ILE A 8 -34.34 -1.92 1.01
N CYS A 9 -33.85 -2.32 -0.17
CA CYS A 9 -32.65 -3.16 -0.26
C CYS A 9 -31.40 -2.43 0.25
N LYS A 10 -31.24 -1.14 -0.10
CA LYS A 10 -30.10 -0.31 0.34
C LYS A 10 -30.02 -0.16 1.86
N THR A 11 -31.15 0.12 2.53
CA THR A 11 -31.16 0.32 3.99
C THR A 11 -30.91 -0.98 4.75
N LYS A 12 -31.49 -2.09 4.30
CA LYS A 12 -31.23 -3.42 4.90
C LYS A 12 -29.78 -3.85 4.71
N PHE A 13 -29.20 -3.62 3.53
CA PHE A 13 -27.80 -3.96 3.27
C PHE A 13 -26.85 -3.17 4.18
N PHE A 14 -27.06 -1.84 4.30
CA PHE A 14 -26.25 -1.01 5.18
C PHE A 14 -26.38 -1.39 6.65
N SER A 15 -27.60 -1.64 7.12
CA SER A 15 -27.83 -2.06 8.51
C SER A 15 -27.19 -3.41 8.81
N SER A 16 -27.31 -4.39 7.90
CA SER A 16 -26.68 -5.70 8.06
C SER A 16 -25.16 -5.61 8.07
N LEU A 17 -24.57 -4.84 7.13
CA LEU A 17 -23.12 -4.61 7.08
C LEU A 17 -22.62 -3.92 8.36
N PHE A 18 -23.37 -2.95 8.87
CA PHE A 18 -23.05 -2.22 10.09
C PHE A 18 -23.09 -3.12 11.34
N HIS A 19 -24.10 -3.98 11.47
CA HIS A 19 -24.17 -4.97 12.56
C HIS A 19 -23.03 -5.98 12.49
N LEU A 20 -22.68 -6.44 11.28
CA LEU A 20 -21.53 -7.33 11.06
C LEU A 20 -20.23 -6.65 11.50
N TRP A 21 -20.09 -5.35 11.18
CA TRP A 21 -18.98 -4.51 11.61
C TRP A 21 -18.85 -4.38 13.14
N LEU A 22 -19.96 -4.09 13.82
CA LEU A 22 -19.96 -3.94 15.28
C LEU A 22 -19.57 -5.25 15.98
N ASN A 23 -20.10 -6.38 15.50
CA ASN A 23 -19.73 -7.69 16.02
C ASN A 23 -18.23 -7.99 15.78
N LEU A 24 -17.71 -7.65 14.60
CA LEU A 24 -16.30 -7.84 14.25
C LEU A 24 -15.38 -7.01 15.16
N ILE A 25 -15.71 -5.74 15.44
CA ILE A 25 -14.97 -4.88 16.39
C ILE A 25 -14.96 -5.50 17.79
N GLY A 26 -16.09 -6.05 18.24
CA GLY A 26 -16.19 -6.74 19.52
C GLY A 26 -15.25 -7.95 19.64
N TYR A 27 -15.04 -8.68 18.53
CA TYR A 27 -14.05 -9.76 18.48
C TYR A 27 -12.60 -9.23 18.43
N LEU A 28 -12.36 -8.09 17.77
CA LEU A 28 -11.03 -7.50 17.66
C LEU A 28 -10.50 -6.95 18.98
N SER A 29 -11.37 -6.45 19.87
CA SER A 29 -10.95 -5.88 21.16
C SER A 29 -10.34 -6.91 22.11
N HIS A 30 -10.63 -8.19 21.91
CA HIS A 30 -10.08 -9.30 22.69
C HIS A 30 -8.74 -9.84 22.13
N LEU A 31 -8.24 -9.29 21.01
CA LEU A 31 -7.03 -9.78 20.37
C LEU A 31 -5.75 -9.28 21.05
N TRP A 32 -4.83 -10.21 21.22
CA TRP A 32 -3.48 -10.09 21.78
C TRP A 32 -2.52 -9.13 21.03
N LEU A 33 -3.00 -8.35 20.06
CA LEU A 33 -2.19 -7.44 19.25
C LEU A 33 -1.45 -6.41 20.10
N ILE A 34 -2.11 -5.97 21.16
CA ILE A 34 -1.67 -4.90 22.05
C ILE A 34 -0.38 -5.29 22.81
N GLY A 35 -0.18 -6.59 23.12
CA GLY A 35 0.94 -7.04 23.94
C GLY A 35 2.31 -6.89 23.26
N SER A 36 2.38 -7.10 21.94
CA SER A 36 3.64 -6.94 21.18
C SER A 36 4.00 -5.47 20.96
N LEU A 37 3.01 -4.60 20.78
CA LEU A 37 3.19 -3.17 20.58
C LEU A 37 3.76 -2.50 21.84
N PHE A 38 3.33 -2.91 23.03
CA PHE A 38 3.87 -2.36 24.28
C PHE A 38 5.36 -2.68 24.53
N LYS A 39 5.92 -3.71 23.88
CA LYS A 39 7.34 -4.04 23.98
C LYS A 39 8.23 -3.18 23.06
N ALA A 40 7.64 -2.46 22.10
CA ALA A 40 8.41 -1.63 21.20
C ALA A 40 8.99 -0.40 21.92
N GLY A 41 10.28 -0.13 21.70
CA GLY A 41 10.94 1.04 22.26
C GLY A 41 10.45 2.35 21.63
N ARG A 42 10.56 3.47 22.37
CA ARG A 42 10.19 4.82 21.88
C ARG A 42 10.84 5.19 20.55
N LYS A 43 12.08 4.73 20.32
CA LYS A 43 12.82 4.95 19.07
C LYS A 43 12.12 4.32 17.86
N THR A 44 11.52 3.15 18.02
CA THR A 44 10.77 2.45 16.95
C THR A 44 9.53 3.24 16.56
N TYR A 45 8.78 3.74 17.55
CA TYR A 45 7.61 4.59 17.31
C TYR A 45 7.97 5.91 16.64
N ALA A 46 9.02 6.60 17.10
CA ALA A 46 9.45 7.85 16.49
C ALA A 46 9.92 7.64 15.04
N GLY A 47 10.67 6.56 14.77
CA GLY A 47 11.08 6.21 13.41
C GLY A 47 9.90 5.89 12.50
N ALA A 48 8.91 5.13 13.00
CA ALA A 48 7.68 4.83 12.27
C ALA A 48 6.86 6.10 12.00
N LEU A 49 6.79 7.02 12.95
CA LEU A 49 6.07 8.29 12.81
C LEU A 49 6.73 9.19 11.75
N TYR A 50 8.06 9.25 11.72
CA TYR A 50 8.79 10.00 10.70
C TYR A 50 8.51 9.44 9.30
N GLU A 51 8.63 8.12 9.13
CA GLU A 51 8.34 7.45 7.86
C GLU A 51 6.87 7.61 7.45
N PHE A 52 5.95 7.45 8.38
CA PHE A 52 4.52 7.66 8.16
C PHE A 52 4.22 9.09 7.70
N THR A 53 4.82 10.10 8.34
CA THR A 53 4.62 11.51 7.99
C THR A 53 5.17 11.80 6.59
N TYR A 54 6.33 11.26 6.25
CA TYR A 54 6.90 11.41 4.91
C TYR A 54 5.98 10.80 3.84
N LEU A 55 5.53 9.56 4.05
CA LEU A 55 4.58 8.90 3.15
C LEU A 55 3.25 9.66 3.03
N LEU A 56 2.75 10.19 4.14
CA LEU A 56 1.53 10.97 4.18
C LEU A 56 1.66 12.27 3.37
N LEU A 57 2.77 13.01 3.54
CA LEU A 57 3.05 14.22 2.78
C LEU A 57 3.04 13.95 1.27
N TRP A 58 3.77 12.92 0.83
CA TRP A 58 3.78 12.54 -0.60
C TRP A 58 2.42 12.11 -1.11
N SER A 59 1.65 11.39 -0.31
CA SER A 59 0.32 10.92 -0.70
C SER A 59 -0.72 12.04 -0.82
N ILE A 60 -0.50 13.19 -0.18
CA ILE A 60 -1.41 14.33 -0.23
C ILE A 60 -1.16 15.20 -1.48
N LEU A 61 0.04 15.15 -2.08
CA LEU A 61 0.39 15.96 -3.24
C LEU A 61 -0.57 15.80 -4.44
N PRO A 62 -1.01 14.59 -4.84
CA PRO A 62 -1.96 14.43 -5.93
C PRO A 62 -3.30 15.13 -5.69
N PHE A 63 -3.79 15.14 -4.45
CA PHE A 63 -5.03 15.86 -4.10
C PHE A 63 -4.84 17.37 -4.18
N GLY A 64 -3.65 17.86 -3.81
CA GLY A 64 -3.33 19.27 -3.97
C GLY A 64 -3.20 19.72 -5.41
N LEU A 65 -2.63 18.87 -6.26
CA LEU A 65 -2.62 19.10 -7.70
C LEU A 65 -4.05 19.06 -8.26
N GLY A 66 -4.88 18.10 -7.85
CA GLY A 66 -6.29 18.03 -8.22
C GLY A 66 -7.06 19.30 -7.86
N ALA A 67 -6.96 19.74 -6.60
CA ALA A 67 -7.56 20.98 -6.13
C ALA A 67 -7.06 22.22 -6.88
N LEU A 68 -5.75 22.27 -7.19
CA LEU A 68 -5.15 23.36 -7.96
C LEU A 68 -5.67 23.39 -9.41
N THR A 69 -5.76 22.24 -10.07
CA THR A 69 -6.32 22.16 -11.42
C THR A 69 -7.79 22.59 -11.46
N LEU A 70 -8.57 22.21 -10.45
CA LEU A 70 -9.97 22.61 -10.33
C LEU A 70 -10.10 24.13 -10.06
N TYR A 71 -9.23 24.69 -9.22
CA TYR A 71 -9.16 26.12 -8.96
C TYR A 71 -8.86 26.93 -10.23
N VAL A 72 -7.84 26.52 -11.00
CA VAL A 72 -7.46 27.18 -12.26
C VAL A 72 -8.54 27.03 -13.34
N ALA A 73 -9.25 25.90 -13.38
CA ALA A 73 -10.31 25.66 -14.34
C ALA A 73 -11.63 26.35 -14.00
N SER A 74 -11.82 26.79 -12.74
CA SER A 74 -13.04 27.44 -12.31
C SER A 74 -13.02 28.95 -12.60
N ASP A 75 -14.10 29.47 -13.16
CA ASP A 75 -14.28 30.92 -13.40
C ASP A 75 -14.87 31.65 -12.17
N ASP A 76 -14.93 30.96 -11.02
CA ASP A 76 -15.69 31.36 -9.85
C ASP A 76 -14.78 32.12 -8.87
N GLN A 77 -14.63 33.44 -9.09
CA GLN A 77 -13.68 34.30 -8.35
C GLN A 77 -13.94 34.42 -6.84
N GLY A 78 -15.09 33.94 -6.34
CA GLY A 78 -15.50 34.07 -4.94
C GLY A 78 -15.04 32.94 -4.02
N LYS A 79 -14.49 31.83 -4.55
CA LYS A 79 -14.12 30.65 -3.74
C LYS A 79 -12.62 30.62 -3.45
N SER A 80 -12.28 30.29 -2.20
CA SER A 80 -10.89 30.12 -1.79
C SER A 80 -10.34 28.78 -2.28
N PHE A 81 -9.02 28.67 -2.41
CA PHE A 81 -8.36 27.39 -2.72
C PHE A 81 -8.76 26.25 -1.76
N ILE A 82 -9.01 26.60 -0.49
CA ILE A 82 -9.44 25.64 0.55
C ILE A 82 -10.82 25.03 0.20
N ASP A 83 -11.71 25.81 -0.41
CA ASP A 83 -13.03 25.31 -0.82
C ASP A 83 -12.92 24.27 -1.94
N PHE A 84 -12.02 24.49 -2.90
CA PHE A 84 -11.72 23.51 -3.96
C PHE A 84 -11.04 22.28 -3.40
N TRP A 85 -10.13 22.44 -2.44
CA TRP A 85 -9.50 21.33 -1.72
C TRP A 85 -10.54 20.47 -0.98
N LEU A 86 -11.45 21.10 -0.24
CA LEU A 86 -12.53 20.40 0.47
C LEU A 86 -13.53 19.77 -0.51
N SER A 87 -13.83 20.44 -1.62
CA SER A 87 -14.71 19.90 -2.68
C SER A 87 -14.13 18.62 -3.30
N THR A 88 -12.81 18.59 -3.51
CA THR A 88 -12.07 17.43 -4.00
C THR A 88 -12.28 16.22 -3.09
N PHE A 89 -12.19 16.38 -1.76
CA PHE A 89 -12.51 15.30 -0.82
C PHE A 89 -13.99 14.91 -0.80
N ARG A 90 -14.90 15.87 -0.93
CA ARG A 90 -16.35 15.60 -1.01
C ARG A 90 -16.76 14.80 -2.24
N ASN A 91 -15.96 14.85 -3.32
CA ASN A 91 -16.19 14.09 -4.55
C ASN A 91 -15.80 12.59 -4.45
N GLY A 92 -15.56 12.09 -3.24
CA GLY A 92 -15.27 10.68 -2.95
C GLY A 92 -13.79 10.31 -3.12
N GLU A 93 -12.93 11.27 -3.45
CA GLU A 93 -11.49 11.02 -3.57
C GLU A 93 -10.87 10.58 -2.25
N LEU A 94 -11.46 10.97 -1.12
CA LEU A 94 -11.07 10.51 0.21
C LEU A 94 -11.27 8.99 0.41
N LEU A 95 -12.26 8.39 -0.27
CA LEU A 95 -12.47 6.93 -0.28
C LEU A 95 -11.38 6.22 -1.09
N VAL A 96 -11.00 6.79 -2.24
CA VAL A 96 -9.91 6.27 -3.08
C VAL A 96 -8.58 6.35 -2.31
N PHE A 97 -8.35 7.47 -1.63
CA PHE A 97 -7.21 7.66 -0.73
C PHE A 97 -7.14 6.55 0.33
N THR A 98 -8.27 6.29 1.00
CA THR A 98 -8.38 5.24 2.03
C THR A 98 -7.99 3.87 1.46
N ILE A 99 -8.48 3.51 0.27
CA ILE A 99 -8.14 2.24 -0.40
C ILE A 99 -6.63 2.18 -0.69
N SER A 100 -6.06 3.25 -1.24
CA SER A 100 -4.64 3.31 -1.57
C SER A 100 -3.74 3.19 -0.33
N MET A 101 -4.16 3.73 0.81
CA MET A 101 -3.45 3.62 2.08
C MET A 101 -3.50 2.22 2.69
N LEU A 102 -4.60 1.50 2.46
CA LEU A 102 -4.79 0.14 2.98
C LEU A 102 -4.18 -0.94 2.08
N ALA A 103 -3.98 -0.68 0.79
CA ALA A 103 -3.47 -1.68 -0.15
C ALA A 103 -2.09 -2.25 0.24
N PRO A 104 -1.09 -1.43 0.67
CA PRO A 104 0.18 -1.96 1.16
C PRO A 104 0.03 -2.81 2.42
N ILE A 105 -0.97 -2.54 3.26
CA ILE A 105 -1.24 -3.34 4.46
C ILE A 105 -1.74 -4.72 4.04
N LEU A 106 -2.69 -4.79 3.10
CA LEU A 106 -3.16 -6.06 2.55
C LEU A 106 -1.99 -6.88 1.97
N TYR A 107 -1.14 -6.23 1.18
CA TYR A 107 0.06 -6.86 0.63
C TYR A 107 0.94 -7.46 1.73
N LEU A 108 1.28 -6.68 2.76
CA LEU A 108 2.10 -7.12 3.90
C LEU A 108 1.45 -8.25 4.71
N THR A 109 0.13 -8.27 4.83
CA THR A 109 -0.57 -9.37 5.53
C THR A 109 -0.65 -10.66 4.72
N LEU A 110 -0.58 -10.56 3.39
CA LEU A 110 -0.61 -11.71 2.48
C LEU A 110 0.79 -12.28 2.24
N HIS A 111 1.79 -11.42 2.14
CA HIS A 111 3.18 -11.79 1.86
C HIS A 111 4.02 -11.56 3.11
N GLU A 112 4.07 -12.57 3.98
CA GLU A 112 5.05 -12.58 5.06
C GLU A 112 6.34 -13.24 4.60
N PRO A 113 7.50 -12.58 4.79
CA PRO A 113 8.78 -13.19 4.49
C PRO A 113 9.03 -14.36 5.44
N ASP A 114 9.56 -15.46 4.91
CA ASP A 114 9.77 -16.73 5.63
C ASP A 114 10.66 -16.59 6.89
N GLN A 115 11.42 -15.50 6.99
CA GLN A 115 12.34 -15.21 8.10
C GLN A 115 11.79 -14.23 9.15
N ALA A 116 10.63 -13.59 8.92
CA ALA A 116 10.00 -12.77 9.94
C ALA A 116 9.23 -13.65 10.94
N GLY A 117 9.19 -13.26 12.22
CA GLY A 117 8.33 -13.93 13.19
C GLY A 117 6.88 -14.03 12.68
N GLN A 118 6.10 -15.04 13.08
CA GLN A 118 4.72 -15.22 12.57
C GLN A 118 3.77 -14.13 13.07
N PHE A 119 3.05 -13.42 12.19
CA PHE A 119 2.11 -12.36 12.61
C PHE A 119 0.95 -12.98 13.40
N PRO A 120 0.72 -12.56 14.65
CA PRO A 120 -0.42 -13.06 15.40
C PRO A 120 -1.68 -12.52 14.74
N HIS A 121 -2.49 -13.43 14.19
CA HIS A 121 -3.81 -13.15 13.64
C HIS A 121 -3.82 -12.35 12.31
N LYS A 122 -3.07 -12.83 11.30
CA LYS A 122 -3.10 -12.32 9.91
C LYS A 122 -4.50 -12.24 9.31
N LEU A 123 -5.23 -13.35 9.39
CA LEU A 123 -6.52 -13.55 8.75
C LEU A 123 -7.58 -12.53 9.18
N PRO A 124 -7.81 -12.27 10.49
CA PRO A 124 -8.81 -11.28 10.88
C PRO A 124 -8.41 -9.86 10.48
N ILE A 125 -7.14 -9.47 10.58
CA ILE A 125 -6.72 -8.12 10.17
C ILE A 125 -6.84 -7.94 8.67
N SER A 126 -6.39 -8.91 7.87
CA SER A 126 -6.54 -8.84 6.41
C SER A 126 -8.01 -8.80 6.01
N THR A 127 -8.87 -9.57 6.70
CA THR A 127 -10.33 -9.55 6.48
C THR A 127 -10.93 -8.19 6.81
N VAL A 128 -10.59 -7.59 7.95
CA VAL A 128 -11.07 -6.25 8.35
C VAL A 128 -10.65 -5.21 7.32
N VAL A 129 -9.37 -5.21 6.94
CA VAL A 129 -8.85 -4.26 5.95
C VAL A 129 -9.54 -4.45 4.60
N ALA A 130 -9.74 -5.70 4.16
CA ALA A 130 -10.47 -6.00 2.92
C ALA A 130 -11.92 -5.51 2.98
N LEU A 131 -12.61 -5.68 4.11
CA LEU A 131 -13.98 -5.17 4.29
C LEU A 131 -14.02 -3.63 4.24
N ILE A 132 -13.03 -2.93 4.82
CA ILE A 132 -12.92 -1.47 4.69
C ILE A 132 -12.76 -1.09 3.23
N VAL A 133 -11.85 -1.75 2.50
CA VAL A 133 -11.60 -1.48 1.07
C VAL A 133 -12.86 -1.70 0.22
N VAL A 134 -13.56 -2.81 0.40
CA VAL A 134 -14.82 -3.11 -0.30
C VAL A 134 -15.89 -2.07 0.02
N THR A 135 -16.00 -1.66 1.29
CA THR A 135 -16.95 -0.62 1.71
C THR A 135 -16.63 0.73 1.05
N CYS A 136 -15.36 1.12 1.00
CA CYS A 136 -14.92 2.34 0.33
C CYS A 136 -15.21 2.30 -1.17
N ALA A 137 -14.93 1.18 -1.83
CA ALA A 137 -15.19 1.00 -3.26
C ALA A 137 -16.68 1.07 -3.59
N ALA A 138 -17.53 0.41 -2.78
CA ALA A 138 -18.98 0.45 -2.92
C ALA A 138 -19.54 1.88 -2.73
N LEU A 139 -19.08 2.59 -1.70
CA LEU A 139 -19.46 3.99 -1.46
C LEU A 139 -19.03 4.90 -2.61
N PHE A 140 -17.81 4.71 -3.12
CA PHE A 140 -17.30 5.49 -4.24
C PHE A 140 -18.12 5.26 -5.51
N ALA A 141 -18.44 4.00 -5.83
CA ALA A 141 -19.29 3.65 -6.96
C ALA A 141 -20.70 4.26 -6.82
N LEU A 142 -21.31 4.19 -5.63
CA LEU A 142 -22.61 4.78 -5.36
C LEU A 142 -22.60 6.32 -5.49
N LEU A 143 -21.51 6.96 -5.07
CA LEU A 143 -21.33 8.41 -5.20
C LEU A 143 -21.21 8.82 -6.68
N LYS A 144 -20.41 8.09 -7.47
CA LYS A 144 -20.26 8.33 -8.93
C LYS A 144 -21.54 8.05 -9.72
N ALA A 145 -22.35 7.10 -9.27
CA ALA A 145 -23.66 6.83 -9.87
C ALA A 145 -24.74 7.86 -9.47
N HIS A 146 -24.40 8.90 -8.68
CA HIS A 146 -25.35 9.86 -8.08
C HIS A 146 -26.52 9.18 -7.34
N ALA A 147 -26.27 7.97 -6.81
CA ALA A 147 -27.29 7.11 -6.22
C ALA A 147 -27.46 7.34 -4.70
N VAL A 148 -26.62 8.20 -4.11
CA VAL A 148 -26.67 8.62 -2.71
C VAL A 148 -27.23 10.02 -2.63
N LYS A 149 -28.26 10.21 -1.79
CA LYS A 149 -28.90 11.52 -1.57
C LYS A 149 -28.22 12.33 -0.45
N ASP A 150 -27.60 11.64 0.51
CA ASP A 150 -26.96 12.26 1.66
C ASP A 150 -25.44 12.24 1.49
N ILE A 151 -24.92 13.29 0.82
CA ILE A 151 -23.49 13.46 0.56
C ILE A 151 -22.73 13.73 1.86
N ASP A 152 -23.36 14.43 2.81
CA ASP A 152 -22.74 14.79 4.09
C ASP A 152 -22.50 13.55 4.97
N PHE A 153 -23.43 12.59 4.96
CA PHE A 153 -23.24 11.30 5.62
C PHE A 153 -22.05 10.53 5.01
N VAL A 154 -21.99 10.42 3.69
CA VAL A 154 -20.88 9.72 3.00
C VAL A 154 -19.55 10.40 3.30
N PHE A 155 -19.52 11.74 3.29
CA PHE A 155 -18.34 12.50 3.63
C PHE A 155 -17.89 12.23 5.07
N LYS A 156 -18.77 12.34 6.07
CA LYS A 156 -18.45 12.03 7.48
C LYS A 156 -17.95 10.59 7.66
N LEU A 157 -18.61 9.63 7.01
CA LEU A 157 -18.19 8.23 7.05
C LEU A 157 -16.81 8.04 6.41
N SER A 158 -16.55 8.68 5.26
CA SER A 158 -15.24 8.61 4.59
C SER A 158 -14.11 9.20 5.44
N VAL A 159 -14.37 10.26 6.21
CA VAL A 159 -13.39 10.82 7.17
C VAL A 159 -13.09 9.80 8.27
N ILE A 160 -14.10 9.14 8.84
CA ILE A 160 -13.90 8.10 9.86
C ILE A 160 -13.09 6.93 9.30
N LEU A 161 -13.44 6.43 8.11
CA LEU A 161 -12.72 5.34 7.45
C LEU A 161 -11.27 5.73 7.13
N THR A 162 -11.02 6.99 6.74
CA THR A 162 -9.67 7.50 6.49
C THR A 162 -8.85 7.52 7.78
N LEU A 163 -9.39 8.06 8.87
CA LEU A 163 -8.69 8.07 10.17
C LEU A 163 -8.36 6.66 10.63
N LEU A 164 -9.28 5.72 10.43
CA LEU A 164 -9.06 4.31 10.73
C LEU A 164 -7.96 3.70 9.85
N ALA A 165 -7.95 3.99 8.55
CA ALA A 165 -6.91 3.53 7.63
C ALA A 165 -5.53 4.11 7.96
N LEU A 166 -5.46 5.38 8.33
CA LEU A 166 -4.24 6.02 8.80
C LEU A 166 -3.72 5.36 10.08
N ALA A 167 -4.61 5.04 11.03
CA ALA A 167 -4.25 4.32 12.24
C ALA A 167 -3.71 2.91 11.92
N PHE A 168 -4.39 2.14 11.05
CA PHE A 168 -3.90 0.84 10.60
C PHE A 168 -2.56 0.95 9.87
N ARG A 169 -2.38 1.97 9.03
CA ARG A 169 -1.14 2.20 8.29
C ARG A 169 0.02 2.51 9.23
N TYR A 170 -0.20 3.37 10.21
CA TYR A 170 0.80 3.66 11.24
C TYR A 170 1.15 2.42 12.06
N LEU A 171 0.15 1.65 12.51
CA LEU A 171 0.37 0.39 13.22
C LEU A 171 1.15 -0.62 12.37
N ALA A 172 0.84 -0.75 11.08
CA ALA A 172 1.56 -1.62 10.16
C ALA A 172 3.03 -1.21 10.01
N LEU A 173 3.35 0.10 9.97
CA LEU A 173 4.73 0.59 9.92
C LEU A 173 5.49 0.34 11.22
N VAL A 174 4.88 0.60 12.38
CA VAL A 174 5.46 0.26 13.70
C VAL A 174 5.77 -1.22 13.76
N TYR A 175 4.81 -2.04 13.31
CA TYR A 175 4.93 -3.48 13.32
C TYR A 175 6.01 -3.99 12.37
N HIS A 176 6.06 -3.43 11.16
CA HIS A 176 7.10 -3.74 10.18
C HIS A 176 8.49 -3.44 10.76
N ARG A 177 8.69 -2.27 11.38
CA ARG A 177 9.96 -1.91 12.02
C ARG A 177 10.30 -2.76 13.24
N LEU A 178 9.31 -3.28 13.96
CA LEU A 178 9.55 -4.18 15.09
C LEU A 178 10.03 -5.56 14.63
N ARG A 179 9.68 -5.96 13.40
CA ARG A 179 9.93 -7.29 12.87
C ARG A 179 11.14 -7.41 11.98
N MET A 180 11.34 -6.41 11.14
CA MET A 180 12.47 -6.42 10.24
C MET A 180 13.73 -6.29 11.10
N PRO A 181 14.63 -7.28 11.09
CA PRO A 181 15.92 -7.10 11.73
C PRO A 181 16.57 -5.85 11.14
N GLN A 182 17.30 -5.11 11.97
CA GLN A 182 18.13 -4.02 11.44
C GLN A 182 19.18 -4.67 10.57
N ILE A 183 19.01 -4.59 9.25
CA ILE A 183 19.98 -5.11 8.30
C ILE A 183 21.29 -4.38 8.58
N THR A 184 22.29 -5.15 9.03
CA THR A 184 23.60 -4.59 9.32
C THR A 184 24.36 -4.35 8.00
N GLU A 185 25.26 -3.36 7.97
CA GLU A 185 26.08 -3.10 6.78
C GLU A 185 26.83 -4.35 6.30
N ASN A 186 27.23 -5.21 7.25
CA ASN A 186 27.91 -6.47 6.97
C ASN A 186 27.01 -7.45 6.19
N GLU A 187 25.71 -7.54 6.48
CA GLU A 187 24.78 -8.40 5.74
C GLU A 187 24.52 -7.90 4.32
N LEU A 188 24.49 -6.58 4.12
CA LEU A 188 24.39 -6.00 2.77
C LEU A 188 25.67 -6.26 1.96
N ARG A 189 26.84 -6.11 2.60
CA ARG A 189 28.13 -6.38 1.96
C ARG A 189 28.31 -7.86 1.64
N SER A 190 27.92 -8.77 2.53
CA SER A 190 28.05 -10.21 2.26
C SER A 190 27.22 -10.63 1.04
N ALA A 191 25.99 -10.12 0.89
CA ALA A 191 25.18 -10.40 -0.30
C ALA A 191 25.81 -9.87 -1.59
N GLN A 192 26.48 -8.71 -1.53
CA GLN A 192 27.22 -8.15 -2.65
C GLN A 192 28.45 -9.01 -2.99
N ASP A 193 29.21 -9.42 -1.97
CA ASP A 193 30.40 -10.26 -2.15
C ASP A 193 30.02 -11.64 -2.72
N ASP A 194 28.92 -12.23 -2.26
CA ASP A 194 28.37 -13.48 -2.79
C ASP A 194 28.00 -13.35 -4.27
N PHE A 195 27.33 -12.26 -4.65
CA PHE A 195 27.00 -11.98 -6.05
C PHE A 195 28.26 -11.80 -6.92
N VAL A 196 29.25 -11.05 -6.44
CA VAL A 196 30.52 -10.83 -7.17
C VAL A 196 31.29 -12.13 -7.33
N ASN A 197 31.33 -12.97 -6.30
CA ASN A 197 31.98 -14.27 -6.35
C ASN A 197 31.26 -15.22 -7.30
N ASP A 198 29.92 -15.24 -7.28
CA ASP A 198 29.12 -16.06 -8.20
C ASP A 198 29.28 -15.60 -9.65
N TYR A 199 29.28 -14.28 -9.89
CA TYR A 199 29.55 -13.70 -11.20
C TYR A 199 30.96 -14.05 -11.71
N ARG A 200 31.99 -13.95 -10.86
CA ARG A 200 33.37 -14.30 -11.22
C ARG A 200 33.46 -15.78 -11.63
N LYS A 201 32.83 -16.69 -10.89
CA LYS A 201 32.77 -18.12 -11.25
C LYS A 201 32.13 -18.34 -12.62
N HIS A 202 31.00 -17.71 -12.89
CA HIS A 202 30.33 -17.84 -14.19
C HIS A 202 31.18 -17.29 -15.34
N VAL A 203 31.89 -16.18 -15.15
CA VAL A 203 32.79 -15.63 -16.18
C VAL A 203 34.00 -16.53 -16.40
N GLU A 204 34.64 -17.02 -15.33
CA GLU A 204 35.78 -17.95 -15.41
C GLU A 204 35.38 -19.29 -16.08
N ASP A 205 34.19 -19.81 -15.79
CA ASP A 205 33.64 -21.02 -16.44
C ASP A 205 33.22 -20.78 -17.90
N THR A 206 32.94 -19.53 -18.29
CA THR A 206 32.53 -19.14 -19.65
C THR A 206 33.70 -18.68 -20.52
N GLU A 207 34.93 -18.57 -19.98
CA GLU A 207 36.12 -18.47 -20.81
C GLU A 207 36.54 -19.88 -21.26
N PRO A 208 36.24 -20.32 -22.50
CA PRO A 208 37.00 -21.41 -23.06
C PRO A 208 38.41 -20.86 -23.27
N HIS A 209 39.33 -21.20 -22.36
CA HIS A 209 40.77 -21.25 -22.63
C HIS A 209 41.12 -22.05 -23.89
N HIS A 210 40.13 -22.65 -24.56
CA HIS A 210 40.28 -23.44 -25.77
C HIS A 210 40.20 -22.67 -27.10
N ASN A 211 39.75 -21.41 -27.17
CA ASN A 211 39.40 -20.84 -28.48
C ASN A 211 40.29 -19.69 -29.00
N VAL A 212 41.28 -19.20 -28.25
CA VAL A 212 42.21 -18.20 -28.83
C VAL A 212 43.23 -18.87 -29.76
N GLU A 213 43.79 -20.02 -29.36
CA GLU A 213 44.73 -20.76 -30.22
C GLU A 213 44.04 -21.44 -31.41
N ASP A 214 42.84 -22.00 -31.23
CA ASP A 214 42.07 -22.60 -32.33
C ASP A 214 41.52 -21.54 -33.30
N PHE A 215 41.14 -20.35 -32.81
CA PHE A 215 40.81 -19.22 -33.67
C PHE A 215 42.02 -18.72 -34.47
N MET A 216 43.19 -18.58 -33.82
CA MET A 216 44.43 -18.18 -34.50
C MET A 216 44.89 -19.21 -35.53
N ARG A 217 44.80 -20.52 -35.23
CA ARG A 217 45.09 -21.60 -36.19
C ARG A 217 44.10 -21.63 -37.36
N GLY A 218 42.82 -21.37 -37.11
CA GLY A 218 41.81 -21.23 -38.16
C GLY A 218 42.13 -20.08 -39.12
N PHE A 219 42.62 -18.95 -38.58
CA PHE A 219 43.01 -17.79 -39.36
C PHE A 219 44.27 -18.02 -40.22
N GLU A 220 45.27 -18.70 -39.66
CA GLU A 220 46.52 -19.03 -40.36
C GLU A 220 46.29 -19.98 -41.55
N ASN A 221 45.43 -20.99 -41.36
CA ASN A 221 45.04 -21.92 -42.43
C ASN A 221 44.25 -21.23 -43.55
N HIS A 222 43.52 -20.15 -43.26
CA HIS A 222 42.78 -19.41 -44.28
C HIS A 222 43.67 -18.50 -45.12
N LEU A 223 44.79 -18.00 -44.57
CA LEU A 223 45.74 -17.14 -45.27
C LEU A 223 46.79 -17.93 -46.07
N GLY A 224 47.11 -19.16 -45.66
CA GLY A 224 48.07 -20.03 -46.36
C GLY A 224 47.54 -20.67 -47.66
N GLY A 225 46.23 -20.64 -47.92
CA GLY A 225 45.61 -21.27 -49.09
C GLY A 225 45.42 -20.39 -50.33
N GLN A 226 45.93 -19.15 -50.33
CA GLN A 226 45.80 -18.19 -51.44
C GLN A 226 47.10 -17.91 -52.22
N GLN A 227 48.09 -18.81 -52.15
CA GLN A 227 49.29 -18.75 -53.02
C GLN A 227 49.24 -19.78 -54.13
#